data_AF-A0A0F3IWU0-F1
#
_entry.id   AF-A0A0F3IWU0-F1
#
_cell.length_a   1.000
_cell.length_b   1.000
_cell.length_c   1.000
_cell.angle_alpha   90.00
_cell.angle_beta   90.00
_cell.angle_gamma   90.00
#
_symmetry.space_group_name_H-M   'P 1'
#
loop_
_entity.id
_entity.type
_entity.pdbx_description
1 polymer ?
#
loop_
_entity_poly.entity_id
_entity_poly.type
_entity_poly.pdbx_seq_one_letter_code
_entity_poly.pdbx_strand_id
1 'polypeptide(L)'
;MTAPTQTLTVTIDSATAAKLQASVDAGTYPTVTAAARAALETWYDPVQAKEEIRRLWREGVESGPGRPAEDVFRDLMARYTDIP
;
A
#
# COMPACT_ATOMS: atom_id res chain seq x y z
N MET A 1 -14.15 -14.06 7.84
CA MET A 1 -13.28 -14.68 8.86
C MET A 1 -12.38 -13.60 9.42
N THR A 2 -12.52 -13.23 10.69
CA THR A 2 -11.65 -12.23 11.34
C THR A 2 -10.33 -12.90 11.72
N ALA A 3 -9.20 -12.30 11.39
CA ALA A 3 -7.88 -12.84 11.75
C ALA A 3 -7.72 -12.96 13.29
N PRO A 4 -6.97 -13.94 13.80
CA PRO A 4 -6.74 -14.10 15.24
C PRO A 4 -5.98 -12.89 15.80
N THR A 5 -6.37 -12.43 17.00
CA THR A 5 -5.71 -11.31 17.69
C THR A 5 -4.60 -11.84 18.60
N GLN A 6 -3.44 -11.18 18.60
CA GLN A 6 -2.30 -11.46 19.47
C GLN A 6 -1.82 -10.19 20.17
N THR A 7 -1.39 -10.31 21.43
CA THR A 7 -0.81 -9.20 22.21
C THR A 7 0.71 -9.28 22.17
N LEU A 8 1.35 -8.16 21.82
CA LEU A 8 2.81 -7.97 21.84
C LEU A 8 3.16 -6.87 22.83
N THR A 9 4.15 -7.12 23.70
CA THR A 9 4.73 -6.10 24.57
C THR A 9 6.03 -5.61 23.95
N VAL A 10 6.11 -4.31 23.66
CA VAL A 10 7.27 -3.68 23.03
C VAL A 10 7.73 -2.47 23.84
N THR A 11 9.03 -2.24 23.87
CA THR A 11 9.62 -1.03 24.46
C THR A 11 9.88 -0.03 23.34
N ILE A 12 9.39 1.19 23.50
CA ILE A 12 9.59 2.30 22.56
C ILE A 12 10.25 3.47 23.29
N ASP A 13 10.86 4.38 22.53
CA ASP A 13 11.40 5.61 23.10
C ASP A 13 10.28 6.54 23.59
N SER A 14 10.62 7.43 24.53
CA SER A 14 9.66 8.34 25.14
C SER A 14 9.04 9.34 24.16
N ALA A 15 9.75 9.72 23.09
CA ALA A 15 9.22 10.63 22.09
C ALA A 15 8.14 9.94 21.22
N THR A 16 8.34 8.66 20.87
CA THR A 16 7.33 7.86 20.16
C THR A 16 6.10 7.63 21.04
N ALA A 17 6.29 7.31 22.33
CA ALA A 17 5.19 7.18 23.28
C ALA A 17 4.35 8.47 23.38
N ALA A 18 5.02 9.63 23.47
CA ALA A 18 4.35 10.92 23.53
C ALA A 18 3.53 11.23 22.26
N LYS A 19 4.03 10.87 21.07
CA LYS A 19 3.29 11.04 19.81
C LYS A 19 2.03 10.19 19.75
N LEU A 20 2.11 8.93 20.19
CA LEU A 20 0.95 8.05 20.24
C LEU A 20 -0.10 8.60 21.22
N GLN A 21 0.33 9.04 22.40
CA GLN A 21 -0.57 9.62 23.40
C GLN A 21 -1.23 10.91 22.90
N ALA A 22 -0.44 11.83 22.31
CA ALA A 22 -0.97 13.08 21.76
C ALA A 22 -2.04 12.83 20.66
N SER A 23 -1.90 11.75 19.89
CA SER A 23 -2.89 11.37 18.87
C SER A 23 -4.21 10.89 19.47
N VAL A 24 -4.17 10.28 20.66
CA VAL A 24 -5.35 9.89 21.43
C VAL A 24 -5.98 11.11 22.10
N ASP A 25 -5.16 11.97 22.71
CA ASP A 25 -5.61 13.18 23.40
C ASP A 25 -6.27 14.18 22.42
N ALA A 26 -5.77 14.25 21.19
CA ALA A 26 -6.37 15.03 20.10
C ALA A 26 -7.65 14.40 19.52
N GLY A 27 -8.06 13.21 19.99
CA GLY A 27 -9.23 12.48 19.49
C GLY A 27 -9.07 11.90 18.08
N THR A 28 -7.86 11.89 17.52
CA THR A 28 -7.60 11.33 16.19
C THR A 28 -7.76 9.81 16.19
N TYR A 29 -7.38 9.16 17.30
CA TYR A 29 -7.59 7.72 17.50
C TYR A 29 -8.20 7.45 18.88
N PRO A 30 -9.05 6.42 19.00
CA PRO A 30 -9.72 6.10 20.26
C PRO A 30 -8.79 5.48 21.32
N THR A 31 -7.67 4.87 20.91
CA THR A 31 -6.71 4.23 21.83
C THR A 31 -5.29 4.28 21.26
N VAL A 32 -4.31 4.10 22.13
CA VAL A 32 -2.88 3.97 21.74
C VAL A 32 -2.69 2.78 20.79
N THR A 33 -3.40 1.67 21.02
CA THR A 33 -3.35 0.50 20.12
C THR A 33 -3.91 0.81 18.74
N ALA A 34 -4.98 1.60 18.65
CA ALA A 34 -5.53 2.03 17.36
C ALA A 34 -4.57 2.96 16.62
N ALA A 35 -3.96 3.92 17.33
CA ALA A 35 -2.94 4.79 16.77
C ALA A 35 -1.70 4.01 16.29
N ALA A 36 -1.25 3.04 17.09
CA ALA A 36 -0.13 2.17 16.72
C ALA A 36 -0.47 1.31 15.50
N ARG A 37 -1.67 0.70 15.45
CA ARG A 37 -2.11 -0.08 14.29
C ARG A 37 -2.13 0.76 13.02
N ALA A 38 -2.69 1.97 13.07
CA ALA A 38 -2.72 2.87 11.92
C ALA A 38 -1.30 3.22 11.45
N ALA A 39 -0.37 3.48 12.38
CA ALA A 39 1.03 3.71 12.05
C ALA A 39 1.68 2.50 11.36
N LEU A 40 1.40 1.29 11.85
CA LEU A 40 1.87 0.03 11.25
C LEU A 40 1.23 -0.24 9.87
N GLU A 41 -0.02 0.16 9.64
CA GLU A 41 -0.66 0.07 8.34
C GLU A 41 0.00 1.02 7.32
N THR A 42 0.45 2.18 7.78
CA THR A 42 1.28 3.09 6.97
C THR A 42 2.74 2.68 6.85
N TRP A 43 3.21 1.65 7.59
CA TRP A 43 4.50 1.05 7.25
C TRP A 43 4.35 0.36 5.90
N TYR A 44 4.63 1.15 4.87
CA TYR A 44 4.95 0.68 3.54
C TYR A 44 5.90 -0.49 3.72
N ASP A 45 5.47 -1.67 3.29
CA ASP A 45 6.32 -2.84 3.31
C ASP A 45 7.17 -2.78 2.02
N PRO A 46 8.43 -2.27 2.09
CA PRO A 46 9.27 -2.18 0.91
C PRO A 46 9.59 -3.56 0.33
N VAL A 47 9.38 -4.65 1.07
CA VAL A 47 9.55 -6.02 0.58
C VAL A 47 8.33 -6.39 -0.26
N GLN A 48 7.11 -6.18 0.24
CA GLN A 48 5.90 -6.44 -0.57
C GLN A 48 5.84 -5.59 -1.84
N ALA A 49 6.20 -4.30 -1.76
CA ALA A 49 6.25 -3.46 -2.95
C ALA A 49 7.28 -3.95 -3.97
N LYS A 50 8.45 -4.44 -3.51
CA LYS A 50 9.45 -5.05 -4.39
C LYS A 50 8.97 -6.35 -5.01
N GLU A 51 8.28 -7.20 -4.24
CA GLU A 51 7.71 -8.44 -4.76
C GLU A 51 6.63 -8.16 -5.81
N GLU A 52 5.80 -7.15 -5.59
CA GLU A 52 4.78 -6.75 -6.55
C GLU A 52 5.40 -6.20 -7.84
N ILE A 53 6.43 -5.36 -7.73
CA ILE A 53 7.19 -4.89 -8.90
C ILE A 53 7.83 -6.06 -9.65
N ARG A 54 8.41 -7.04 -8.93
CA ARG A 54 8.99 -8.25 -9.55
C ARG A 54 7.92 -9.09 -10.25
N ARG A 55 6.74 -9.21 -9.66
CA ARG A 55 5.60 -9.92 -10.24
C ARG A 55 5.15 -9.25 -11.54
N LEU A 56 4.91 -7.95 -11.51
CA LEU A 56 4.51 -7.16 -12.69
C LEU A 56 5.58 -7.17 -13.79
N TRP A 57 6.86 -7.13 -13.41
CA TRP A 57 7.97 -7.25 -14.36
C TRP A 57 7.97 -8.60 -15.07
N ARG A 58 7.84 -9.71 -14.32
CA ARG A 58 7.76 -11.05 -14.93
C ARG A 58 6.56 -11.18 -15.85
N GLU A 59 5.40 -10.72 -15.41
CA GLU A 59 4.17 -10.70 -16.20
C GLU A 59 4.39 -9.92 -17.52
N GLY A 60 5.04 -8.76 -17.46
CA GLY A 60 5.40 -7.98 -18.65
C GLY A 60 6.35 -8.71 -19.60
N VAL A 61 7.41 -9.35 -19.08
CA VAL A 61 8.36 -10.13 -19.90
C VAL A 61 7.69 -11.35 -20.53
N GLU A 62 6.83 -12.04 -19.78
CA GLU A 62 6.11 -13.24 -20.23
C GLU A 62 4.97 -12.91 -21.21
N SER A 63 4.47 -11.66 -21.21
CA SER A 63 3.40 -11.20 -22.11
C SER A 63 3.79 -11.15 -23.60
N GLY A 64 5.07 -11.33 -23.91
CA GLY A 64 5.59 -11.37 -25.27
C GLY A 64 6.28 -10.08 -25.70
N PRO A 65 6.58 -9.92 -27.00
CA PRO A 65 7.35 -8.79 -27.49
C PRO A 65 6.57 -7.47 -27.37
N GLY A 66 7.31 -6.40 -27.12
CA GLY A 66 6.76 -5.05 -27.15
C GLY A 66 6.16 -4.69 -28.52
N ARG A 67 5.09 -3.90 -28.51
CA ARG A 67 4.41 -3.41 -29.71
C ARG A 67 4.86 -1.98 -30.05
N PRO A 68 4.89 -1.59 -31.33
CA PRO A 68 5.08 -0.19 -31.72
C PRO A 68 4.03 0.70 -31.06
N ALA A 69 4.45 1.85 -30.53
CA ALA A 69 3.57 2.74 -29.78
C ALA A 69 2.40 3.26 -30.64
N GLU A 70 2.67 3.54 -31.91
CA GLU A 70 1.69 4.06 -32.88
C GLU A 70 0.52 3.09 -33.10
N ASP A 71 0.78 1.79 -33.10
CA ASP A 71 -0.26 0.77 -33.24
C ASP A 71 -1.10 0.66 -31.96
N VAL A 72 -0.45 0.74 -30.79
CA VAL A 72 -1.15 0.74 -29.49
C VAL A 72 -2.06 1.97 -29.37
N PHE A 73 -1.55 3.16 -29.71
CA PHE A 73 -2.35 4.38 -29.65
C PHE A 73 -3.51 4.38 -30.64
N ARG A 74 -3.31 3.85 -31.86
CA ARG A 74 -4.39 3.69 -32.85
C ARG A 74 -5.50 2.80 -32.30
N ASP A 75 -5.15 1.65 -31.70
CA ASP A 75 -6.13 0.73 -31.11
C ASP A 75 -6.87 1.37 -29.93
N LEU A 76 -6.16 2.09 -29.06
CA LEU A 76 -6.76 2.77 -27.90
C LEU A 76 -7.73 3.86 -28.34
N MET A 77 -7.35 4.69 -29.33
CA MET A 77 -8.23 5.72 -29.88
C MET A 77 -9.48 5.09 -30.52
N ALA A 78 -9.32 4.05 -31.32
CA ALA A 78 -10.45 3.33 -31.91
C ALA A 78 -11.39 2.73 -30.84
N ARG A 79 -10.85 2.28 -29.70
CA ARG A 79 -11.61 1.66 -28.62
C ARG A 79 -12.33 2.66 -27.72
N TYR A 80 -11.80 3.87 -27.57
CA TYR A 80 -12.21 4.80 -26.50
C TYR A 80 -12.69 6.17 -26.98
N THR A 81 -12.66 6.47 -28.29
CA THR A 81 -13.14 7.76 -28.83
C THR A 81 -14.66 7.91 -28.74
N ASP A 82 -15.41 6.83 -28.54
CA ASP A 82 -16.88 6.82 -28.41
C ASP A 82 -17.38 6.45 -27.00
N ILE A 83 -16.58 6.68 -25.94
CA ILE A 83 -17.12 6.61 -24.58
C ILE A 83 -17.98 7.88 -24.35
N PRO A 84 -19.29 7.77 -24.10
CA PRO A 84 -20.15 8.92 -23.81
C PRO A 84 -19.75 9.65 -22.53
#